data_AF-A0A177LVL5-F1
#
_entry.id   AF-A0A177LVL5-F1
#
_cell.length_a   1.000
_cell.length_b   1.000
_cell.length_c   1.000
_cell.angle_alpha   90.00
_cell.angle_beta   90.00
_cell.angle_gamma   90.00
#
_symmetry.space_group_name_H-M   'P 1'
#
loop_
_entity.id
_entity.type
_entity.pdbx_description
1 polymer ?
#
loop_
_entity_poly.entity_id
_entity_poly.type
_entity_poly.pdbx_seq_one_letter_code
_entity_poly.pdbx_strand_id
1 'polypeptide(L)'
;MNRTLVNIIIDLVATLLFLGMIATGYLLRFPLPPGSNKTLTLWGLSRHQWGDIHFWNSLGLLTVLIIHLALHWNWIVTVIGKRCRVIKSSQPSLVHSAIWTLGIITALCLSFVWVAQRDVQEKPQAICINNPSDTQQHHSAIAEPGTSEAKPLIWDDVYPIFVTNCLDCHGPQKHYAGFRVDQLDDFFKNDGNSSLVLPGQSSQSSLIAIISGERTNMAMAESHKLAASDVSRIKTWIDQGAK
;
A
#
# COMPACT_ATOMS: atom_id res chain seq x y z
N MET A 1 -1.77 34.37 -32.56
CA MET A 1 -1.45 34.68 -31.15
C MET A 1 -0.01 35.15 -31.07
N ASN A 2 0.31 36.20 -30.30
CA ASN A 2 1.69 36.67 -30.16
C ASN A 2 2.55 35.56 -29.51
N ARG A 3 3.72 35.25 -30.08
CA ARG A 3 4.63 34.20 -29.57
C ARG A 3 5.02 34.43 -28.11
N THR A 4 5.19 35.69 -27.71
CA THR A 4 5.44 36.05 -26.31
C THR A 4 4.27 35.67 -25.40
N LEU A 5 3.03 35.87 -25.88
CA LEU A 5 1.84 35.53 -25.14
C LEU A 5 1.64 34.00 -25.05
N VAL A 6 1.97 33.25 -26.12
CA VAL A 6 2.02 31.78 -26.10
C VAL A 6 2.97 31.28 -25.00
N ASN A 7 4.19 31.82 -24.94
CA ASN A 7 5.18 31.41 -23.95
C ASN A 7 4.73 31.72 -22.52
N ILE A 8 4.20 32.93 -22.27
CA ILE A 8 3.69 33.30 -20.94
C ILE A 8 2.57 32.35 -20.49
N ILE A 9 1.64 32.00 -21.39
CA ILE A 9 0.56 31.06 -21.07
C ILE A 9 1.14 29.70 -20.69
N ILE A 10 2.08 29.17 -21.48
CA ILE A 10 2.68 27.85 -21.25
C ILE A 10 3.43 27.82 -19.91
N ASP A 11 4.19 28.86 -19.59
CA ASP A 11 4.95 28.96 -18.33
C ASP A 11 4.02 29.07 -17.11
N LEU A 12 2.92 29.82 -17.23
CA LEU A 12 1.90 29.89 -16.19
C LEU A 12 1.22 28.53 -15.99
N VAL A 13 0.85 27.85 -17.07
CA VAL A 13 0.26 26.50 -17.00
C VAL A 13 1.24 25.51 -16.37
N ALA A 14 2.52 25.54 -16.76
CA ALA A 14 3.57 24.70 -16.18
C ALA A 14 3.71 24.93 -14.67
N THR A 15 3.70 26.20 -14.26
CA THR A 15 3.80 26.59 -12.84
C THR A 15 2.61 26.07 -12.04
N LEU A 16 1.39 26.21 -12.56
CA LEU A 16 0.18 25.71 -11.90
C LEU A 16 0.17 24.19 -11.77
N LEU A 17 0.53 23.46 -12.83
CA LEU A 17 0.63 21.99 -12.80
C LEU A 17 1.73 21.52 -11.83
N PHE A 18 2.84 22.24 -11.74
CA PHE A 18 3.90 21.94 -10.78
C PHE A 18 3.46 22.15 -9.32
N LEU A 19 2.76 23.24 -9.03
CA LEU A 19 2.18 23.46 -7.70
C LEU A 19 1.13 22.38 -7.37
N GLY A 20 0.29 22.02 -8.34
CA GLY A 20 -0.66 20.91 -8.24
C GLY A 20 0.04 19.58 -7.95
N MET A 21 1.22 19.35 -8.52
CA MET A 21 2.02 18.14 -8.31
C MET A 21 2.45 18.01 -6.85
N ILE A 22 3.03 19.08 -6.32
CA ILE A 22 3.51 19.13 -4.93
C ILE A 22 2.33 18.98 -3.97
N ALA A 23 1.24 19.71 -4.23
CA ALA A 23 0.05 19.67 -3.39
C ALA A 23 -0.56 18.26 -3.35
N THR A 24 -0.80 17.64 -4.51
CA THR A 24 -1.38 16.29 -4.59
C THR A 24 -0.44 15.22 -4.01
N GLY A 25 0.87 15.35 -4.20
CA GLY A 25 1.86 14.47 -3.56
C GLY A 25 1.86 14.60 -2.03
N TYR A 26 1.75 15.83 -1.51
CA TYR A 26 1.58 16.07 -0.08
C TYR A 26 0.28 15.44 0.45
N LEU A 27 -0.84 15.63 -0.25
CA LEU A 27 -2.14 15.06 0.12
C LEU A 27 -2.10 13.52 0.22
N LEU A 28 -1.47 12.85 -0.76
CA LEU A 28 -1.34 11.40 -0.80
C LEU A 28 -0.35 10.82 0.23
N ARG A 29 0.53 11.67 0.78
CA ARG A 29 1.52 11.25 1.78
C ARG A 29 1.05 11.45 3.20
N PHE A 30 0.42 12.59 3.50
CA PHE A 30 0.11 13.00 4.88
C PHE A 30 -1.39 12.88 5.21
N PRO A 31 -2.33 13.58 4.55
CA PRO A 31 -3.77 13.38 4.75
C PRO A 31 -4.32 12.00 4.38
N LEU A 32 -3.82 11.40 3.30
CA LEU A 32 -4.31 10.12 2.76
C LEU A 32 -3.17 9.09 2.71
N PRO A 33 -2.57 8.74 3.86
CA PRO A 33 -1.43 7.82 3.90
C PRO A 33 -1.82 6.43 3.39
N PRO A 34 -0.89 5.71 2.73
CA PRO A 34 -1.15 4.34 2.29
C PRO A 34 -1.36 3.40 3.48
N GLY A 35 -2.28 2.45 3.34
CA GLY A 35 -2.46 1.36 4.31
C GLY A 35 -3.19 1.76 5.60
N SER A 36 -4.00 2.81 5.57
CA SER A 36 -5.01 3.02 6.60
C SER A 36 -6.18 2.06 6.30
N ASN A 37 -6.47 1.09 7.17
CA ASN A 37 -7.67 0.25 7.10
C ASN A 37 -9.01 1.04 7.24
N LYS A 38 -8.96 2.37 7.09
CA LYS A 38 -10.10 3.27 7.03
C LYS A 38 -10.19 3.87 5.63
N THR A 39 -11.40 3.98 5.09
CA THR A 39 -11.68 4.72 3.87
C THR A 39 -11.62 6.22 4.15
N LEU A 40 -10.40 6.75 4.29
CA LEU A 40 -10.18 8.19 4.40
C LEU A 40 -10.58 8.84 3.08
N THR A 41 -11.55 9.73 3.16
CA THR A 41 -11.97 10.57 2.04
C THR A 41 -11.59 12.01 2.35
N LEU A 42 -11.08 12.71 1.35
CA LEU A 42 -10.81 14.13 1.39
C LEU A 42 -11.63 14.80 0.30
N TRP A 43 -12.54 15.69 0.70
CA TRP A 43 -13.51 16.34 -0.19
C TRP A 43 -14.34 15.34 -1.02
N GLY A 44 -14.75 14.22 -0.39
CA GLY A 44 -15.53 13.17 -1.05
C GLY A 44 -14.73 12.28 -2.00
N LEU A 45 -13.43 12.50 -2.16
CA LEU A 45 -12.55 11.70 -2.99
C LEU A 45 -11.68 10.78 -2.14
N SER A 46 -11.58 9.52 -2.55
CA SER A 46 -10.72 8.51 -1.95
C SER A 46 -9.24 8.72 -2.31
N ARG A 47 -8.35 8.04 -1.59
CA ARG A 47 -6.92 7.99 -1.91
C ARG A 47 -6.65 7.57 -3.35
N HIS A 48 -7.42 6.62 -3.89
CA HIS A 48 -7.26 6.18 -5.28
C HIS A 48 -7.61 7.28 -6.27
N GLN A 49 -8.72 7.98 -6.05
CA GLN A 49 -9.14 9.10 -6.91
C GLN A 49 -8.16 10.27 -6.84
N TRP A 50 -7.62 10.58 -5.66
CA TRP A 50 -6.52 11.55 -5.52
C TRP A 50 -5.25 11.08 -6.22
N GLY A 51 -5.00 9.76 -6.22
CA GLY A 51 -3.94 9.11 -6.99
C GLY A 51 -4.10 9.33 -8.48
N ASP A 52 -5.32 9.18 -9.00
CA ASP A 52 -5.63 9.44 -10.41
C ASP A 52 -5.40 10.91 -10.77
N ILE A 53 -5.86 11.84 -9.93
CA ILE A 53 -5.61 13.28 -10.13
C ILE A 53 -4.11 13.57 -10.16
N HIS A 54 -3.34 13.00 -9.23
CA HIS A 54 -1.88 13.15 -9.19
C HIS A 54 -1.21 12.61 -10.46
N PHE A 55 -1.65 11.44 -10.93
CA PHE A 55 -1.15 10.80 -12.15
C PHE A 55 -1.42 11.66 -13.38
N TRP A 56 -2.66 12.11 -13.59
CA TRP A 56 -3.01 12.94 -14.74
C TRP A 56 -2.33 14.31 -14.71
N ASN A 57 -2.18 14.90 -13.52
CA ASN A 57 -1.39 16.11 -13.35
C ASN A 57 0.09 15.88 -13.74
N SER A 58 0.65 14.70 -13.47
CA SER A 58 2.03 14.33 -13.85
C SER A 58 2.20 14.24 -15.35
N LEU A 59 1.25 13.58 -16.02
CA LEU A 59 1.25 13.46 -17.46
C LEU A 59 1.11 14.84 -18.13
N GLY A 60 0.19 15.67 -17.64
CA GLY A 60 -0.01 17.04 -18.13
C GLY A 60 1.25 17.90 -17.95
N LEU A 61 1.86 17.86 -16.76
CA LEU A 61 3.11 18.58 -16.48
C LEU A 61 4.24 18.14 -17.42
N LEU A 62 4.39 16.83 -17.64
CA LEU A 62 5.40 16.29 -18.57
C LEU A 62 5.18 16.81 -19.99
N THR A 63 3.95 16.78 -20.49
CA THR A 63 3.63 17.30 -21.83
C THR A 63 3.95 18.79 -21.95
N VAL A 64 3.54 19.60 -20.97
CA VAL A 64 3.79 21.05 -20.97
C VAL A 64 5.29 21.35 -20.86
N LEU A 65 6.05 20.59 -20.06
CA LEU A 65 7.50 20.75 -19.97
C LEU A 65 8.22 20.41 -21.28
N ILE A 66 7.77 19.39 -22.02
CA ILE A 66 8.33 19.08 -23.35
C ILE A 66 8.08 20.25 -24.31
N ILE A 67 6.87 20.80 -24.32
CA ILE A 67 6.52 21.95 -25.17
C ILE A 67 7.33 23.19 -24.75
N HIS A 68 7.40 23.49 -23.45
CA HIS A 68 8.20 24.59 -22.91
C HIS A 68 9.67 24.48 -23.32
N LEU A 69 10.27 23.29 -23.16
CA LEU A 69 11.66 23.03 -23.56
C LEU A 69 11.87 23.25 -25.06
N ALA A 70 10.96 22.78 -25.91
CA ALA A 70 11.02 22.97 -27.35
C ALA A 70 10.94 24.47 -27.74
N LEU A 71 10.08 25.25 -27.08
CA LEU A 71 9.94 26.69 -27.32
C LEU A 71 11.19 27.48 -26.90
N HIS A 72 11.87 27.03 -25.84
CA HIS A 72 13.08 27.67 -25.31
C HIS A 72 14.39 27.09 -25.86
N TRP A 73 14.34 26.11 -26.76
CA TRP A 73 15.51 25.38 -27.26
C TRP A 73 16.63 26.28 -27.83
N ASN A 74 16.27 27.27 -28.65
CA ASN A 74 17.23 28.23 -29.21
C ASN A 74 17.99 29.00 -28.14
N TRP A 75 17.30 29.41 -27.08
CA TRP A 75 17.91 30.10 -25.95
C TRP A 75 18.85 29.17 -25.20
N ILE A 76 18.44 27.92 -24.95
CA ILE A 76 19.25 26.90 -24.25
C ILE A 76 20.57 26.64 -24.98
N VAL A 77 20.52 26.36 -26.29
CA VAL A 77 21.73 26.12 -27.10
C VAL A 77 22.64 27.35 -27.09
N THR A 78 22.07 28.56 -27.16
CA THR A 78 22.84 29.80 -27.14
C THR A 78 23.53 30.01 -25.78
N VAL A 79 22.84 29.77 -24.67
CA VAL A 79 23.39 29.94 -23.31
C VAL A 79 24.43 28.89 -23.00
N ILE A 80 24.14 27.60 -23.25
CA ILE A 80 25.06 26.49 -22.98
C ILE A 80 26.26 26.55 -23.92
N GLY A 81 26.06 26.81 -25.21
CA GLY A 81 27.14 26.92 -26.19
C GLY A 81 28.11 28.06 -25.90
N LYS A 82 27.60 29.20 -25.39
CA LYS A 82 28.44 30.30 -24.90
C LYS A 82 29.15 29.94 -23.60
N ARG A 83 28.49 29.26 -22.67
CA ARG A 83 29.06 28.82 -21.39
C ARG A 83 30.19 27.80 -21.57
N CYS A 84 30.04 26.87 -22.53
CA CYS A 84 31.03 25.84 -22.83
C CYS A 84 32.08 26.28 -23.87
N ARG A 85 32.02 27.52 -24.40
CA ARG A 85 32.90 28.03 -25.48
C ARG A 85 32.95 27.13 -26.74
N VAL A 86 31.89 26.38 -27.03
CA VAL A 86 31.87 25.39 -28.13
C VAL A 86 31.38 26.00 -29.46
N ILE A 87 30.60 27.10 -29.43
CA ILE A 87 29.96 27.64 -30.64
C ILE A 87 30.70 28.89 -31.14
N LYS A 88 31.24 28.84 -32.38
CA LYS A 88 31.96 29.97 -33.02
C LYS A 88 31.14 30.79 -34.02
N SER A 89 30.12 30.26 -34.71
CA SER A 89 29.20 31.08 -35.54
C SER A 89 28.06 30.35 -36.27
N SER A 90 27.96 29.03 -36.29
CA SER A 90 26.88 28.35 -37.03
C SER A 90 25.77 27.86 -36.10
N GLN A 91 24.57 28.39 -36.29
CA GLN A 91 23.34 27.96 -35.60
C GLN A 91 23.08 26.50 -35.97
N PRO A 92 23.16 25.53 -35.03
CA PRO A 92 22.76 24.16 -35.32
C PRO A 92 21.26 24.15 -35.68
N SER A 93 20.85 23.33 -36.65
CA SER A 93 19.46 23.27 -37.08
C SER A 93 18.57 22.91 -35.87
N LEU A 94 17.70 23.83 -35.47
CA LEU A 94 16.74 23.67 -34.37
C LEU A 94 15.97 22.34 -34.48
N VAL A 95 15.62 21.93 -35.70
CA VAL A 95 14.86 20.71 -35.98
C VAL A 95 15.64 19.45 -35.60
N HIS A 96 16.85 19.24 -36.13
CA HIS A 96 17.68 18.08 -35.80
C HIS A 96 17.94 17.95 -34.29
N SER A 97 18.21 19.06 -33.61
CA SER A 97 18.56 19.05 -32.20
C SER A 97 17.35 18.78 -31.28
N ALA A 98 16.16 19.26 -31.66
CA ALA A 98 14.89 18.94 -31.02
C ALA A 98 14.49 17.46 -31.25
N ILE A 99 14.75 16.92 -32.45
CA ILE A 99 14.49 15.50 -32.76
C ILE A 99 15.36 14.60 -31.87
N TRP A 100 16.64 14.91 -31.70
CA TRP A 100 17.54 14.13 -30.84
C TRP A 100 17.13 14.16 -29.36
N THR A 101 16.73 15.32 -28.83
CA THR A 101 16.28 15.41 -27.43
C THR A 101 14.99 14.65 -27.19
N LEU A 102 14.02 14.77 -28.10
CA LEU A 102 12.77 14.02 -28.02
C LEU A 102 13.04 12.51 -28.11
N GLY A 103 13.95 12.09 -29.00
CA GLY A 103 14.39 10.71 -29.14
C GLY A 103 15.02 10.15 -27.85
N ILE A 104 15.94 10.89 -27.22
CA ILE A 104 16.60 10.47 -25.97
C ILE A 104 15.60 10.37 -24.82
N ILE A 105 14.72 11.38 -24.64
CA ILE A 105 13.71 11.35 -23.58
C ILE A 105 12.77 10.15 -23.78
N THR A 106 12.31 9.94 -25.01
CA THR A 106 11.44 8.80 -25.35
C THR A 106 12.14 7.47 -25.05
N ALA A 107 13.41 7.32 -25.44
CA ALA A 107 14.19 6.12 -25.17
C ALA A 107 14.35 5.88 -23.66
N LEU A 108 14.60 6.92 -22.86
CA LEU A 108 14.69 6.83 -21.40
C LEU A 108 13.35 6.46 -20.75
N CYS A 109 12.24 7.04 -21.22
CA CYS A 109 10.92 6.67 -20.73
C CYS A 109 10.57 5.21 -21.07
N LEU A 110 10.83 4.78 -22.31
CA LEU A 110 10.57 3.41 -22.74
C LEU A 110 11.46 2.40 -22.03
N SER A 111 12.74 2.73 -21.82
CA SER A 111 13.65 1.84 -21.07
C SER A 111 13.22 1.71 -19.62
N PHE A 112 12.79 2.80 -18.97
CA PHE A 112 12.25 2.76 -17.62
C PHE A 112 10.98 1.92 -17.54
N VAL A 113 10.02 2.11 -18.46
CA VAL A 113 8.79 1.30 -18.51
C VAL A 113 9.12 -0.18 -18.68
N TRP A 114 10.03 -0.51 -19.60
CA TRP A 114 10.46 -1.88 -19.83
C TRP A 114 11.11 -2.50 -18.60
N VAL A 115 12.01 -1.78 -17.92
CA VAL A 115 12.62 -2.22 -16.66
C VAL A 115 11.55 -2.41 -15.58
N ALA A 116 10.68 -1.42 -15.41
CA ALA A 116 9.63 -1.46 -14.39
C ALA A 116 8.69 -2.65 -14.59
N GLN A 117 8.35 -2.99 -15.84
CA GLN A 117 7.47 -4.11 -16.18
C GLN A 117 8.15 -5.48 -16.06
N ARG A 118 9.45 -5.56 -16.37
CA ARG A 118 10.20 -6.82 -16.36
C ARG A 118 10.18 -7.51 -14.99
N ASP A 119 10.21 -6.72 -13.92
CA ASP A 119 10.34 -7.22 -12.55
C ASP A 119 9.02 -7.18 -11.76
N VAL A 120 7.88 -6.85 -12.40
CA VAL A 120 6.56 -6.97 -11.75
C VAL A 120 6.24 -8.44 -11.56
N GLN A 121 6.37 -8.90 -10.33
CA GLN A 121 5.86 -10.20 -9.92
C GLN A 121 4.43 -10.02 -9.40
N GLU A 122 3.47 -10.78 -9.96
CA GLU A 122 2.21 -11.01 -9.28
C GLU A 122 2.54 -11.80 -8.00
N LYS A 123 2.50 -11.13 -6.84
CA LYS A 123 2.52 -11.85 -5.57
C LYS A 123 1.26 -12.73 -5.60
N PRO A 124 1.37 -14.07 -5.54
CA PRO A 124 0.21 -14.94 -5.58
C PRO A 124 -0.78 -14.44 -4.54
N GLN A 125 -1.95 -13.98 -4.98
CA GLN A 125 -3.07 -13.90 -4.06
C GLN A 125 -3.26 -15.33 -3.58
N ALA A 126 -3.19 -15.55 -2.26
CA ALA A 126 -3.59 -16.82 -1.70
C ALA A 126 -5.07 -16.99 -2.05
N ILE A 127 -5.34 -17.70 -3.15
CA ILE A 127 -6.67 -18.12 -3.53
C ILE A 127 -7.12 -18.99 -2.38
N CYS A 128 -8.09 -18.50 -1.61
CA CYS A 128 -8.94 -19.35 -0.80
C CYS A 128 -9.68 -20.28 -1.77
N ILE A 129 -9.08 -21.43 -2.10
CA ILE A 129 -9.80 -22.48 -2.81
C ILE A 129 -10.83 -23.02 -1.82
N ASN A 130 -12.05 -22.51 -1.94
CA ASN A 130 -13.22 -23.27 -1.54
C ASN A 130 -13.25 -24.50 -2.46
N ASN A 131 -12.93 -25.66 -1.92
CA ASN A 131 -13.11 -26.93 -2.61
C ASN A 131 -14.63 -27.19 -2.76
N PRO A 132 -15.18 -27.34 -3.98
CA PRO A 132 -16.59 -27.67 -4.18
C PRO A 132 -16.79 -29.18 -4.04
N SER A 133 -16.63 -29.69 -2.82
CA SER A 133 -16.85 -31.11 -2.50
C SER A 133 -17.35 -31.26 -1.07
N ASP A 134 -18.52 -30.70 -0.76
CA ASP A 134 -19.41 -31.25 0.27
C ASP A 134 -20.78 -30.56 0.20
N THR A 135 -21.49 -30.84 -0.89
CA THR A 135 -22.94 -30.73 -0.93
C THR A 135 -23.47 -32.14 -1.08
N GLN A 136 -23.72 -32.82 0.03
CA GLN A 136 -24.81 -33.80 0.22
C GLN A 136 -24.63 -34.57 1.55
N GLN A 137 -25.43 -34.24 2.56
CA GLN A 137 -26.52 -35.13 3.01
C GLN A 137 -27.18 -34.59 4.30
N HIS A 138 -28.47 -34.27 4.13
CA HIS A 138 -29.49 -34.32 5.18
C HIS A 138 -29.44 -35.65 5.94
N HIS A 139 -29.69 -35.63 7.26
CA HIS A 139 -30.75 -36.44 7.87
C HIS A 139 -31.23 -35.79 9.18
N SER A 140 -32.54 -35.57 9.23
CA SER A 140 -33.31 -35.17 10.41
C SER A 140 -33.57 -36.38 11.32
N ALA A 141 -33.47 -36.22 12.64
CA ALA A 141 -34.36 -36.86 13.62
C ALA A 141 -34.11 -36.37 15.07
N ILE A 142 -35.15 -35.76 15.64
CA ILE A 142 -35.74 -35.94 16.99
C ILE A 142 -34.88 -35.68 18.26
N ALA A 143 -35.52 -34.95 19.18
CA ALA A 143 -35.00 -34.29 20.38
C ALA A 143 -34.67 -35.18 21.58
N GLU A 144 -33.73 -34.71 22.41
CA GLU A 144 -33.59 -34.91 23.87
C GLU A 144 -32.90 -33.64 24.46
N PRO A 145 -33.26 -33.15 25.67
CA PRO A 145 -32.71 -31.94 26.25
C PRO A 145 -31.46 -32.26 27.08
N GLY A 146 -30.28 -32.01 26.51
CA GLY A 146 -29.01 -32.13 27.22
C GLY A 146 -28.01 -31.12 26.66
N THR A 147 -27.48 -30.27 27.54
CA THR A 147 -26.30 -29.40 27.37
C THR A 147 -25.82 -29.20 25.93
N SER A 148 -26.19 -28.06 25.33
CA SER A 148 -25.61 -27.57 24.08
C SER A 148 -24.08 -27.47 24.21
N GLU A 149 -23.35 -28.51 23.80
CA GLU A 149 -21.96 -28.38 23.38
C GLU A 149 -21.96 -27.38 22.23
N ALA A 150 -21.59 -26.14 22.53
CA ALA A 150 -21.37 -25.14 21.51
C ALA A 150 -20.29 -25.67 20.56
N LYS A 151 -20.57 -25.62 19.25
CA LYS A 151 -19.63 -25.98 18.19
C LYS A 151 -18.23 -25.45 18.54
N PRO A 152 -17.17 -26.28 18.46
CA PRO A 152 -15.82 -25.83 18.74
C PRO A 152 -15.45 -24.68 17.78
N LEU A 153 -14.89 -23.62 18.35
CA LEU A 153 -14.37 -22.49 17.61
C LEU A 153 -13.16 -22.95 16.81
N ILE A 154 -13.12 -22.53 15.56
CA ILE A 154 -11.97 -22.71 14.68
C ILE A 154 -11.30 -21.36 14.39
N TRP A 155 -10.12 -21.40 13.76
CA TRP A 155 -9.38 -20.21 13.36
C TRP A 155 -10.26 -19.17 12.66
N ASP A 156 -11.12 -19.57 11.73
CA ASP A 156 -12.01 -18.65 11.01
C ASP A 156 -13.02 -17.92 11.90
N ASP A 157 -13.36 -18.47 13.08
CA ASP A 157 -14.28 -17.86 14.04
C ASP A 157 -13.61 -16.78 14.91
N VAL A 158 -12.28 -16.79 15.01
CA VAL A 158 -11.49 -15.85 15.82
C VAL A 158 -10.62 -14.91 14.98
N TYR A 159 -10.26 -15.33 13.76
CA TYR A 159 -9.43 -14.57 12.84
C TYR A 159 -9.95 -13.15 12.56
N PRO A 160 -11.26 -12.89 12.42
CA PRO A 160 -11.77 -11.52 12.21
C PRO A 160 -11.40 -10.54 13.34
N ILE A 161 -11.23 -11.03 14.57
CA ILE A 161 -10.77 -10.21 15.71
C ILE A 161 -9.32 -9.77 15.46
N PHE A 162 -8.46 -10.70 15.06
CA PHE A 162 -7.07 -10.43 14.75
C PHE A 162 -6.90 -9.54 13.51
N VAL A 163 -7.74 -9.73 12.49
CA VAL A 163 -7.78 -8.86 11.30
C VAL A 163 -8.07 -7.42 11.70
N THR A 164 -9.06 -7.22 12.55
CA THR A 164 -9.51 -5.89 12.96
C THR A 164 -8.48 -5.17 13.83
N ASN A 165 -7.77 -5.90 14.69
CA ASN A 165 -6.95 -5.30 15.74
C ASN A 165 -5.43 -5.40 15.53
N CYS A 166 -4.95 -6.37 14.73
CA CYS A 166 -3.52 -6.73 14.69
C CYS A 166 -2.91 -6.68 13.28
N LEU A 167 -3.70 -6.92 12.23
CA LEU A 167 -3.21 -7.12 10.86
C LEU A 167 -2.48 -5.89 10.28
N ASP A 168 -2.83 -4.68 10.73
CA ASP A 168 -2.18 -3.44 10.30
C ASP A 168 -0.67 -3.37 10.61
N CYS A 169 -0.28 -3.97 11.73
CA CYS A 169 1.07 -3.92 12.28
C CYS A 169 1.80 -5.27 12.20
N HIS A 170 1.04 -6.36 12.16
CA HIS A 170 1.48 -7.75 12.13
C HIS A 170 0.92 -8.49 10.90
N GLY A 171 0.97 -7.85 9.74
CA GLY A 171 0.50 -8.41 8.47
C GLY A 171 1.62 -8.70 7.46
N PRO A 172 1.26 -9.06 6.22
CA PRO A 172 2.22 -9.47 5.20
C PRO A 172 3.10 -8.33 4.66
N GLN A 173 2.73 -7.08 4.92
CA GLN A 173 3.46 -5.88 4.47
C GLN A 173 4.29 -5.25 5.59
N LYS A 174 3.88 -5.44 6.85
CA LYS A 174 4.52 -4.94 8.07
C LYS A 174 4.33 -5.98 9.16
N HIS A 175 5.43 -6.45 9.75
CA HIS A 175 5.41 -7.54 10.74
C HIS A 175 6.35 -7.20 11.89
N TYR A 176 5.90 -6.27 12.74
CA TYR A 176 6.67 -5.84 13.89
C TYR A 176 6.99 -7.02 14.82
N ALA A 177 8.14 -6.94 15.48
CA ALA A 177 8.68 -8.02 16.31
C ALA A 177 8.81 -9.38 15.58
N GLY A 178 8.81 -9.39 14.24
CA GLY A 178 8.89 -10.62 13.45
C GLY A 178 7.61 -11.46 13.41
N PHE A 179 6.53 -11.00 14.03
CA PHE A 179 5.27 -11.75 14.14
C PHE A 179 4.28 -11.39 13.04
N ARG A 180 3.65 -12.42 12.45
CA ARG A 180 2.53 -12.27 11.49
C ARG A 180 1.26 -12.91 12.02
N VAL A 181 0.20 -12.12 12.05
CA VAL A 181 -1.12 -12.53 12.52
C VAL A 181 -1.96 -13.21 11.42
N ASP A 182 -1.55 -13.05 10.16
CA ASP A 182 -2.22 -13.67 9.01
C ASP A 182 -1.77 -15.12 8.75
N GLN A 183 -0.84 -15.63 9.56
CA GLN A 183 -0.37 -17.01 9.50
C GLN A 183 -0.65 -17.69 10.84
N LEU A 184 -1.53 -18.69 10.84
CA LEU A 184 -1.86 -19.43 12.06
C LEU A 184 -0.61 -20.05 12.70
N ASP A 185 0.30 -20.58 11.88
CA ASP A 185 1.56 -21.18 12.34
C ASP A 185 2.45 -20.21 13.14
N ASP A 186 2.38 -18.90 12.86
CA ASP A 186 3.18 -17.89 13.55
C ASP A 186 2.78 -17.72 15.02
N PHE A 187 1.56 -18.10 15.40
CA PHE A 187 1.14 -18.12 16.80
C PHE A 187 1.81 -19.22 17.61
N PHE A 188 2.33 -20.24 16.92
CA PHE A 188 2.96 -21.41 17.53
C PHE A 188 4.49 -21.43 17.35
N LYS A 189 5.06 -20.49 16.59
CA LYS A 189 6.49 -20.39 16.39
C LYS A 189 7.22 -20.10 17.70
N ASN A 190 8.37 -20.74 17.87
CA ASN A 190 9.31 -20.49 18.95
C ASN A 190 10.66 -20.12 18.33
N ASP A 191 10.93 -18.82 18.24
CA ASP A 191 12.12 -18.22 17.61
C ASP A 191 13.14 -17.71 18.62
N GLY A 192 13.11 -18.24 19.86
CA GLY A 192 13.94 -17.78 20.98
C GLY A 192 13.13 -17.17 22.12
N ASN A 193 11.83 -16.91 21.91
CA ASN A 193 10.84 -16.59 22.92
C ASN A 193 9.83 -17.74 23.10
N SER A 194 9.13 -17.75 24.24
CA SER A 194 8.02 -18.69 24.46
C SER A 194 6.90 -18.46 23.43
N SER A 195 6.31 -19.56 22.93
CA SER A 195 5.19 -19.54 21.98
C SER A 195 4.09 -18.56 22.41
N LEU A 196 3.52 -17.85 21.44
CA LEU A 196 2.41 -16.92 21.72
C LEU A 196 1.16 -17.66 22.18
N VAL A 197 0.88 -18.80 21.56
CA VAL A 197 -0.24 -19.68 21.90
C VAL A 197 0.29 -21.06 22.30
N LEU A 198 -0.25 -21.54 23.42
CA LEU A 198 -0.10 -22.91 23.90
C LEU A 198 -1.47 -23.59 23.79
N PRO A 199 -1.68 -24.46 22.79
CA PRO A 199 -2.94 -25.17 22.61
C PRO A 199 -3.42 -25.85 23.90
N GLY A 200 -4.69 -25.64 24.25
CA GLY A 200 -5.33 -26.17 25.46
C GLY A 200 -4.97 -25.42 26.76
N GLN A 201 -4.13 -24.38 26.70
CA GLN A 201 -3.61 -23.70 27.88
C GLN A 201 -3.68 -22.17 27.71
N SER A 202 -4.90 -21.62 27.66
CA SER A 202 -5.09 -20.17 27.48
C SER A 202 -4.46 -19.35 28.61
N SER A 203 -4.47 -19.85 29.85
CA SER A 203 -3.88 -19.18 31.01
C SER A 203 -2.35 -19.07 30.98
N GLN A 204 -1.68 -19.97 30.25
CA GLN A 204 -0.22 -19.96 30.08
C GLN A 204 0.21 -19.36 28.73
N SER A 205 -0.75 -19.14 27.82
CA SER A 205 -0.49 -18.54 26.52
C SER A 205 -0.17 -17.07 26.65
N SER A 206 1.02 -16.66 26.20
CA SER A 206 1.46 -15.28 26.34
C SER A 206 0.59 -14.30 25.56
N LEU A 207 -0.08 -14.74 24.49
CA LEU A 207 -1.09 -13.97 23.77
C LEU A 207 -2.16 -13.41 24.70
N ILE A 208 -2.67 -14.21 25.65
CA ILE A 208 -3.74 -13.80 26.56
C ILE A 208 -3.28 -12.65 27.46
N ALA A 209 -2.07 -12.74 28.03
CA ALA A 209 -1.52 -11.68 28.86
C ALA A 209 -1.30 -10.36 28.08
N ILE A 210 -1.02 -10.45 26.77
CA ILE A 210 -0.90 -9.29 25.88
C ILE A 210 -2.27 -8.66 25.65
N ILE A 211 -3.24 -9.43 25.17
CA ILE A 211 -4.54 -8.90 24.75
C ILE A 211 -5.47 -8.52 25.92
N SER A 212 -5.23 -9.05 27.13
CA SER A 212 -5.93 -8.64 28.35
C SER A 212 -5.36 -7.35 28.97
N GLY A 213 -4.18 -6.92 28.52
CA GLY A 213 -3.46 -5.77 29.08
C GLY A 213 -2.69 -6.08 30.37
N GLU A 214 -2.56 -7.35 30.77
CA GLU A 214 -1.75 -7.76 31.93
C GLU A 214 -0.25 -7.53 31.69
N ARG A 215 0.21 -7.70 30.46
CA ARG A 215 1.62 -7.50 30.08
C ARG A 215 1.86 -6.07 29.59
N THR A 216 2.35 -5.22 30.48
CA THR A 216 2.57 -3.79 30.20
C THR A 216 4.00 -3.45 29.77
N ASN A 217 4.95 -4.37 29.96
CA ASN A 217 6.39 -4.18 29.67
C ASN A 217 6.74 -4.48 28.20
N MET A 218 6.01 -3.90 27.25
CA MET A 218 6.28 -4.03 25.82
C MET A 218 5.99 -2.75 25.06
N ALA A 219 6.53 -2.65 23.84
CA ALA A 219 6.16 -1.58 22.92
C ALA A 219 4.67 -1.65 22.59
N MET A 220 3.99 -0.50 22.60
CA MET A 220 2.57 -0.37 22.24
C MET A 220 1.62 -1.23 23.10
N ALA A 221 1.96 -1.52 24.36
CA ALA A 221 1.16 -2.38 25.24
C ALA A 221 -0.34 -2.01 25.26
N GLU A 222 -0.66 -0.72 25.39
CA GLU A 222 -2.06 -0.25 25.44
C GLU A 222 -2.82 -0.52 24.13
N SER A 223 -2.14 -0.49 22.98
CA SER A 223 -2.77 -0.73 21.67
C SER A 223 -3.16 -2.18 21.43
N HIS A 224 -2.65 -3.12 22.24
CA HIS A 224 -2.98 -4.55 22.11
C HIS A 224 -4.18 -4.98 22.94
N LYS A 225 -4.67 -4.13 23.84
CA LYS A 225 -5.76 -4.46 24.75
C LYS A 225 -7.09 -4.57 24.00
N LEU A 226 -7.76 -5.71 24.14
CA LEU A 226 -9.05 -5.99 23.52
C LEU A 226 -10.21 -5.90 24.51
N ALA A 227 -11.44 -5.88 23.98
CA ALA A 227 -12.65 -6.01 24.78
C ALA A 227 -12.70 -7.39 25.47
N ALA A 228 -13.26 -7.44 26.68
CA ALA A 228 -13.33 -8.67 27.46
C ALA A 228 -14.05 -9.82 26.73
N SER A 229 -15.03 -9.51 25.87
CA SER A 229 -15.73 -10.48 25.02
C SER A 229 -14.79 -11.15 24.01
N ASP A 230 -13.93 -10.37 23.38
CA ASP A 230 -12.99 -10.85 22.36
C ASP A 230 -11.89 -11.68 23.02
N VAL A 231 -11.37 -11.21 24.15
CA VAL A 231 -10.42 -11.98 24.97
C VAL A 231 -11.02 -13.31 25.39
N SER A 232 -12.28 -13.32 25.84
CA SER A 232 -12.96 -14.57 26.23
C SER A 232 -13.12 -15.53 25.05
N ARG A 233 -13.47 -15.03 23.87
CA ARG A 233 -13.64 -15.86 22.67
C ARG A 233 -12.31 -16.47 22.22
N ILE A 234 -11.22 -15.69 22.27
CA ILE A 234 -9.87 -16.18 21.99
C ILE A 234 -9.42 -17.21 23.04
N LYS A 235 -9.70 -16.99 24.33
CA LYS A 235 -9.42 -17.99 25.39
C LYS A 235 -10.11 -19.31 25.09
N THR A 236 -11.40 -19.29 24.76
CA THR A 236 -12.16 -20.49 24.42
C THR A 236 -11.56 -21.23 23.23
N TRP A 237 -11.17 -20.51 22.16
CA TRP A 237 -10.50 -21.12 21.01
C TRP A 237 -9.16 -21.77 21.39
N ILE A 238 -8.33 -21.11 22.20
CA ILE A 238 -7.07 -21.68 22.68
C ILE A 238 -7.33 -22.94 23.52
N ASP A 239 -8.26 -22.89 24.46
CA ASP A 239 -8.61 -24.00 25.35
C ASP A 239 -9.19 -25.20 24.57
N GLN A 240 -9.83 -24.95 23.43
CA GLN A 240 -10.31 -25.99 22.49
C GLN A 240 -9.20 -26.55 21.58
N GLY A 241 -7.95 -26.14 21.79
CA GLY A 241 -6.79 -26.67 21.08
C GLY A 241 -6.29 -25.80 19.92
N ALA A 242 -6.76 -24.56 19.81
CA ALA A 242 -6.27 -23.56 18.86
C ALA A 242 -6.22 -24.05 17.40
N LYS A 243 -7.29 -24.71 16.95
CA LYS A 243 -7.41 -25.28 15.60
C LYS A 243 -7.95 -24.29 14.58
#